data_AF-A0A9E5J935-F1
#
_entry.id   AF-A0A9E5J935-F1
#
_cell.length_a   1.000
_cell.length_b   1.000
_cell.length_c   1.000
_cell.angle_alpha   90.00
_cell.angle_beta   90.00
_cell.angle_gamma   90.00
#
_symmetry.space_group_name_H-M   'P 1'
#
loop_
_entity.id
_entity.type
_entity.pdbx_description
1 polymer ?
#
loop_
_entity_poly.entity_id
_entity_poly.type
_entity_poly.pdbx_seq_one_letter_code
_entity_poly.pdbx_strand_id
1 'polypeptide(L)'
;PASLKNIYKELEADLGVVRENGDLSSWIDQGVLLLNMSLTVLPNQTGSHSKIGWQDITEQIIRYVAERGALAVLWGREAQLMSKYFDKQDQFIAPHPSPLSVYRGFYGSKSFSNVNRRLVEKGLAPIKW
;
A
#
# COMPACT_ATOMS: atom_id res chain seq x y z
N PRO A 1 -12.40 -1.08 -9.16
CA PRO A 1 -12.66 0.22 -8.47
C PRO A 1 -11.80 1.35 -9.08
N ALA A 2 -12.21 2.62 -8.97
CA ALA A 2 -11.47 3.75 -9.57
C ALA A 2 -10.02 3.85 -9.04
N SER A 3 -9.83 3.69 -7.73
CA SER A 3 -8.48 3.68 -7.13
C SER A 3 -7.61 2.54 -7.64
N LEU A 4 -8.16 1.34 -7.86
CA LEU A 4 -7.39 0.22 -8.39
C LEU A 4 -6.91 0.46 -9.83
N LYS A 5 -7.76 1.09 -10.66
CA LYS A 5 -7.35 1.51 -12.02
C LYS A 5 -6.18 2.48 -11.97
N ASN A 6 -6.19 3.42 -11.03
CA ASN A 6 -5.09 4.36 -10.84
C ASN A 6 -3.82 3.67 -10.33
N ILE A 7 -3.95 2.70 -9.42
CA ILE A 7 -2.83 1.84 -8.96
C ILE A 7 -2.17 1.16 -10.16
N TYR A 8 -2.96 0.55 -11.05
CA TYR A 8 -2.42 -0.12 -12.25
C TYR A 8 -1.83 0.84 -13.27
N LYS A 9 -2.39 2.04 -13.42
CA LYS A 9 -1.80 3.06 -14.29
C LYS A 9 -0.43 3.51 -13.79
N GLU A 10 -0.27 3.66 -12.47
CA GLU A 10 1.05 3.93 -11.89
C GLU A 10 1.98 2.74 -12.04
N LEU A 11 1.50 1.52 -11.85
CA LEU A 11 2.28 0.30 -12.05
C LEU A 11 2.82 0.17 -13.47
N GLU A 12 1.98 0.43 -14.47
CA GLU A 12 2.36 0.44 -15.89
C GLU A 12 3.40 1.53 -16.17
N ALA A 13 3.20 2.75 -15.64
CA ALA A 13 4.14 3.85 -15.81
C ALA A 13 5.49 3.61 -15.10
N ASP A 14 5.49 2.91 -13.96
CA ASP A 14 6.67 2.64 -13.13
C ASP A 14 7.49 1.45 -13.66
N LEU A 15 6.83 0.34 -14.00
CA LEU A 15 7.46 -0.95 -14.32
C LEU A 15 7.09 -1.50 -15.71
N GLY A 16 6.20 -0.86 -16.46
CA GLY A 16 5.70 -1.38 -17.75
C GLY A 16 4.77 -2.59 -17.59
N VAL A 17 4.28 -2.86 -16.38
CA VAL A 17 3.42 -4.01 -16.11
C VAL A 17 1.95 -3.62 -16.28
N VAL A 18 1.26 -4.31 -17.18
CA VAL A 18 -0.17 -4.11 -17.46
C VAL A 18 -0.99 -5.15 -16.69
N ARG A 19 -2.01 -4.69 -15.95
CA ARG A 19 -3.00 -5.53 -15.28
C ARG A 19 -4.40 -5.02 -15.54
N GLU A 20 -5.31 -5.93 -15.85
CA GLU A 20 -6.70 -5.59 -16.18
C GLU A 20 -7.71 -6.17 -15.18
N ASN A 21 -7.39 -7.32 -14.56
CA ASN A 21 -8.26 -7.94 -13.57
C ASN A 21 -8.08 -7.29 -12.19
N GLY A 22 -9.15 -7.30 -11.39
CA GLY A 22 -9.15 -6.71 -10.05
C GLY A 22 -8.55 -7.61 -8.96
N ASP A 23 -8.01 -8.77 -9.33
CA ASP A 23 -7.50 -9.76 -8.39
C ASP A 23 -6.05 -9.45 -8.03
N LEU A 24 -5.76 -9.42 -6.73
CA LEU A 24 -4.44 -9.14 -6.17
C LEU A 24 -3.82 -10.36 -5.47
N SER A 25 -4.41 -11.55 -5.62
CA SER A 25 -3.93 -12.79 -5.00
C SER A 25 -2.46 -13.07 -5.33
N SER A 26 -2.03 -12.77 -6.56
CA SER A 26 -0.62 -12.93 -6.97
C SER A 26 0.36 -12.06 -6.17
N TRP A 27 -0.07 -10.92 -5.62
CA TRP A 27 0.77 -10.13 -4.71
C TRP A 27 0.85 -10.77 -3.33
N ILE A 28 -0.28 -11.28 -2.84
CA ILE A 28 -0.38 -11.95 -1.53
C ILE A 28 0.53 -13.19 -1.51
N ASP A 29 0.51 -13.99 -2.57
CA ASP A 29 1.34 -15.19 -2.71
C ASP A 29 2.86 -14.89 -2.68
N GLN A 30 3.24 -13.65 -2.96
CA GLN A 30 4.63 -13.16 -2.91
C GLN A 30 4.97 -12.44 -1.60
N GLY A 31 4.07 -12.48 -0.60
CA GLY A 31 4.28 -11.88 0.71
C GLY A 31 3.82 -10.44 0.85
N VAL A 32 3.03 -9.91 -0.09
CA VAL A 32 2.44 -8.57 0.04
C VAL A 32 1.22 -8.63 0.97
N LEU A 33 1.36 -8.06 2.16
CA LEU A 33 0.24 -7.89 3.09
C LEU A 33 -0.66 -6.72 2.64
N LEU A 34 -1.87 -7.03 2.16
CA LEU A 34 -2.90 -6.05 1.81
C LEU A 34 -3.82 -5.79 3.00
N LEU A 35 -3.47 -4.82 3.83
CA LEU A 35 -4.18 -4.50 5.08
C LEU A 35 -4.96 -3.19 4.98
N ASN A 36 -6.27 -3.25 5.21
CA ASN A 36 -7.09 -2.05 5.41
C ASN A 36 -6.97 -1.53 6.86
N MET A 37 -7.06 -0.22 7.05
CA MET A 37 -7.12 0.40 8.40
C MET A 37 -8.45 0.15 9.12
N SER A 38 -9.51 -0.18 8.38
CA SER A 38 -10.79 -0.65 8.91
C SER A 38 -11.19 -1.91 8.17
N LEU A 39 -11.49 -2.98 8.90
CA LEU A 39 -11.66 -4.31 8.31
C LEU A 39 -13.12 -4.63 7.91
N THR A 40 -14.05 -3.73 8.22
CA THR A 40 -15.46 -3.85 7.84
C THR A 40 -16.02 -2.49 7.43
N VAL A 41 -17.13 -2.51 6.69
CA VAL A 41 -17.88 -1.32 6.29
C VAL A 41 -19.35 -1.70 6.14
N LEU A 42 -20.27 -0.77 6.41
CA LEU A 42 -21.68 -0.95 6.10
C LEU A 42 -21.90 -0.76 4.59
N PRO A 43 -22.85 -1.48 3.99
CA PRO A 43 -23.17 -1.32 2.57
C PRO A 43 -23.42 0.15 2.22
N ASN A 44 -22.70 0.65 1.21
CA ASN A 44 -22.80 2.02 0.69
C ASN A 44 -22.50 3.15 1.70
N GLN A 45 -21.90 2.87 2.85
CA GLN A 45 -21.54 3.88 3.85
C GLN A 45 -20.03 3.91 4.04
N THR A 46 -19.33 4.62 3.14
CA THR A 46 -17.88 4.79 3.19
C THR A 46 -17.42 5.27 4.57
N GLY A 47 -16.52 4.52 5.20
CA GLY A 47 -15.96 4.88 6.50
C GLY A 47 -16.91 4.69 7.70
N SER A 48 -18.04 4.00 7.55
CA SER A 48 -19.01 3.78 8.64
C SER A 48 -18.39 3.18 9.91
N HIS A 49 -17.36 2.34 9.74
CA HIS A 49 -16.65 1.65 10.83
C HIS A 49 -15.23 2.20 11.04
N SER A 50 -14.94 3.42 10.58
CA SER A 50 -13.63 4.07 10.79
C SER A 50 -13.36 4.48 12.23
N LYS A 51 -14.34 4.41 13.14
CA LYS A 51 -14.20 4.87 14.53
C LYS A 51 -14.64 3.83 15.57
N ILE A 52 -14.67 2.55 15.19
CA ILE A 52 -15.15 1.47 16.07
C ILE A 52 -14.01 0.60 16.65
N GLY A 53 -12.76 1.07 16.57
CA GLY A 53 -11.60 0.41 17.18
C GLY A 53 -10.81 -0.53 16.27
N TRP A 54 -11.13 -0.62 14.97
CA TRP A 54 -10.32 -1.43 14.05
C TRP A 54 -8.86 -0.99 14.00
N GLN A 55 -8.61 0.31 14.12
CA GLN A 55 -7.27 0.87 14.12
C GLN A 55 -6.39 0.31 15.24
N ASP A 56 -6.97 0.05 16.42
CA ASP A 56 -6.24 -0.55 17.55
C ASP A 56 -5.72 -1.95 17.22
N ILE A 57 -6.42 -2.68 16.36
CA ILE A 57 -6.00 -4.02 15.90
C ILE A 57 -5.01 -3.89 14.75
N THR A 58 -5.34 -3.13 13.71
CA THR A 58 -4.51 -3.02 12.51
C THR A 58 -3.18 -2.36 12.81
N GLU A 59 -3.13 -1.39 13.72
CA GLU A 59 -1.88 -0.75 14.14
C GLU A 59 -0.94 -1.74 14.85
N GLN A 60 -1.47 -2.68 15.64
CA GLN A 60 -0.65 -3.73 16.26
C GLN A 60 -0.10 -4.71 15.23
N ILE A 61 -0.88 -5.08 14.23
CA ILE A 61 -0.41 -5.91 13.11
C ILE A 61 0.73 -5.19 12.38
N ILE A 62 0.54 -3.90 12.07
CA ILE A 62 1.54 -3.07 11.37
C ILE A 62 2.84 -2.99 12.19
N ARG A 63 2.74 -2.71 13.50
CA ARG A 63 3.90 -2.68 14.39
C ARG A 63 4.65 -4.01 14.38
N TYR A 64 3.92 -5.11 14.53
CA TYR A 64 4.51 -6.44 14.57
C TYR A 64 5.24 -6.81 13.27
N VAL A 65 4.69 -6.47 12.10
CA VAL A 65 5.38 -6.75 10.82
C VAL A 65 6.54 -5.79 10.58
N ALA A 66 6.45 -4.54 11.04
CA ALA A 66 7.53 -3.57 10.95
C ALA A 66 8.76 -4.01 11.75
N GLU A 67 8.56 -4.51 12.98
CA GLU A 67 9.61 -5.09 13.83
C GLU A 67 10.32 -6.29 13.17
N ARG A 68 9.64 -6.97 12.24
CA ARG A 68 10.18 -8.11 11.47
C ARG A 68 10.82 -7.69 10.14
N GLY A 69 10.96 -6.39 9.91
CA GLY A 69 11.68 -5.82 8.75
C GLY A 69 10.83 -5.66 7.49
N ALA A 70 9.50 -5.67 7.60
CA ALA A 70 8.61 -5.42 6.48
C ALA A 70 8.83 -4.01 5.89
N LEU A 71 8.65 -3.89 4.58
CA LEU A 71 8.63 -2.60 3.89
C LEU A 71 7.19 -2.06 3.84
N ALA A 72 7.03 -0.75 3.97
CA ALA A 72 5.72 -0.09 4.03
C ALA A 72 5.43 0.71 2.76
N VAL A 73 4.29 0.44 2.14
CA VAL A 73 3.71 1.29 1.08
C VAL A 73 2.53 2.04 1.68
N LEU A 74 2.70 3.35 1.91
CA LEU A 74 1.79 4.16 2.71
C LEU A 74 1.13 5.24 1.83
N TRP A 75 -0.03 4.90 1.27
CA TRP A 75 -0.77 5.80 0.38
C TRP A 75 -1.91 6.53 1.11
N GLY A 76 -1.79 7.86 1.18
CA GLY A 76 -2.76 8.73 1.83
C GLY A 76 -2.48 9.00 3.31
N ARG A 77 -3.17 10.00 3.86
CA ARG A 77 -2.86 10.58 5.17
C ARG A 77 -2.94 9.57 6.32
N GLU A 78 -3.98 8.73 6.34
CA GLU A 78 -4.17 7.76 7.42
C GLU A 78 -3.07 6.70 7.42
N ALA A 79 -2.73 6.14 6.25
CA ALA A 79 -1.62 5.20 6.12
C ALA A 79 -0.28 5.85 6.52
N GLN A 80 -0.06 7.11 6.15
CA GLN A 80 1.16 7.85 6.49
C GLN A 80 1.36 8.02 8.01
N LEU A 81 0.32 7.96 8.85
CA LEU A 81 0.48 7.99 10.31
C LEU A 81 1.27 6.77 10.83
N MET A 82 1.30 5.68 10.07
CA MET A 82 2.03 4.46 10.41
C MET A 82 3.52 4.53 10.09
N SER A 83 3.96 5.58 9.38
CA SER A 83 5.37 5.83 9.05
C SER A 83 6.31 5.79 10.25
N LYS A 84 5.81 6.17 11.43
CA LYS A 84 6.54 6.16 12.71
C LYS A 84 7.05 4.77 13.11
N TYR A 85 6.52 3.70 12.53
CA TYR A 85 6.92 2.32 12.84
C TYR A 85 7.98 1.75 11.91
N PHE A 86 8.29 2.44 10.81
CA PHE A 86 9.22 1.95 9.80
C PHE A 86 10.42 2.86 9.68
N ASP A 87 11.59 2.30 9.35
CA ASP A 87 12.75 3.09 8.99
C ASP A 87 12.47 3.96 7.75
N LYS A 88 13.13 5.11 7.66
CA LYS A 88 12.94 6.04 6.52
C LYS A 88 13.23 5.41 5.16
N GLN A 89 14.16 4.47 5.12
CA GLN A 89 14.55 3.74 3.92
C GLN A 89 13.60 2.58 3.57
N ASP A 90 12.75 2.17 4.52
CA ASP A 90 11.85 1.03 4.39
C ASP A 90 10.38 1.48 4.17
N GLN A 91 10.14 2.78 3.99
CA GLN A 91 8.81 3.35 3.78
C GLN A 91 8.73 4.11 2.45
N PHE A 92 7.63 3.89 1.73
CA PHE A 92 7.32 4.47 0.43
C PHE A 92 5.98 5.20 0.53
N ILE A 93 6.05 6.51 0.69
CA ILE A 93 4.91 7.37 0.96
C ILE A 93 4.45 8.05 -0.33
N ALA A 94 3.15 8.03 -0.58
CA ALA A 94 2.53 8.83 -1.63
C ALA A 94 1.13 9.31 -1.20
N PRO A 95 0.53 10.29 -1.89
CA PRO A 95 -0.90 10.58 -1.80
C PRO A 95 -1.76 9.35 -2.12
N HIS A 96 -3.05 9.38 -1.77
CA HIS A 96 -3.95 8.25 -2.03
C HIS A 96 -4.22 8.10 -3.54
N PRO A 97 -4.37 6.87 -4.09
CA PRO A 97 -4.73 6.62 -5.50
C PRO A 97 -6.17 7.03 -5.88
N SER A 98 -6.89 7.73 -5.01
CA SER A 98 -8.26 8.20 -5.33
C SER A 98 -8.18 9.26 -6.42
N PRO A 99 -9.16 9.33 -7.35
CA PRO A 99 -9.24 10.41 -8.33
C PRO A 99 -9.09 11.81 -7.74
N LEU A 100 -9.48 12.00 -6.47
CA LEU A 100 -9.39 13.28 -5.75
C LEU A 100 -7.95 13.73 -5.42
N SER A 101 -7.00 12.79 -5.35
CA SER A 101 -5.64 13.05 -4.88
C SER A 101 -4.55 12.50 -5.79
N VAL A 102 -4.90 11.73 -6.82
CA VAL A 102 -3.94 10.98 -7.64
C VAL A 102 -2.90 11.87 -8.32
N TYR A 103 -3.31 13.05 -8.80
CA TYR A 103 -2.43 14.01 -9.46
C TYR A 103 -1.54 14.82 -8.50
N ARG A 104 -1.73 14.67 -7.18
CA ARG A 104 -0.94 15.40 -6.17
C ARG A 104 0.39 14.71 -5.84
N GLY A 105 0.81 13.74 -6.65
CA GLY A 105 2.05 12.98 -6.48
C GLY A 105 1.87 11.48 -6.24
N PHE A 106 0.67 10.90 -6.40
CA PHE A 106 0.56 9.44 -6.49
C PHE A 106 1.15 8.96 -7.81
N TYR A 107 0.72 9.60 -8.91
CA TYR A 107 1.37 9.37 -10.20
C TYR A 107 2.81 9.88 -10.19
N GLY A 108 3.74 9.04 -10.64
CA GLY A 108 5.17 9.28 -10.59
C GLY A 108 5.81 9.01 -9.23
N SER A 109 5.07 8.47 -8.25
CA SER A 109 5.62 8.08 -6.95
C SER A 109 6.62 6.93 -7.06
N LYS A 110 6.47 6.10 -8.11
CA LYS A 110 7.33 4.93 -8.39
C LYS A 110 7.43 3.97 -7.20
N SER A 111 6.31 3.80 -6.50
CA SER A 111 6.26 3.01 -5.27
C SER A 111 6.70 1.56 -5.50
N PHE A 112 6.39 0.96 -6.67
CA PHE A 112 6.65 -0.46 -6.95
C PHE A 112 8.13 -0.73 -7.24
N SER A 113 8.75 0.07 -8.12
CA SER A 113 10.18 -0.06 -8.43
C SER A 113 11.05 0.28 -7.23
N ASN A 114 10.64 1.27 -6.41
CA ASN A 114 11.33 1.63 -5.18
C ASN A 114 11.29 0.49 -4.13
N VAL A 115 10.13 -0.17 -3.96
CA VAL A 115 10.03 -1.37 -3.10
C VAL A 115 10.94 -2.48 -3.61
N ASN A 116 10.90 -2.80 -4.92
CA ASN A 116 11.74 -3.86 -5.48
C ASN A 116 13.23 -3.56 -5.34
N ARG A 117 13.65 -2.32 -5.56
CA ARG A 117 15.03 -1.88 -5.34
C ARG A 117 15.44 -2.10 -3.89
N ARG A 118 14.58 -1.74 -2.93
CA ARG A 118 14.86 -1.91 -1.51
C ARG A 118 14.91 -3.38 -1.09
N LEU A 119 14.06 -4.24 -1.65
CA LEU A 119 14.15 -5.69 -1.44
C LEU A 119 15.50 -6.23 -1.91
N VAL A 120 15.95 -5.84 -3.11
CA VAL A 120 17.25 -6.24 -3.65
C VAL A 120 18.41 -5.74 -2.76
N GLU A 121 18.37 -4.49 -2.28
CA GLU A 121 19.34 -3.96 -1.32
C GLU A 121 19.41 -4.76 -0.01
N LYS A 122 18.28 -5.36 0.41
CA LYS A 122 18.20 -6.27 1.57
C LYS A 122 18.56 -7.72 1.22
N GLY A 123 18.94 -8.03 -0.02
CA GLY A 123 19.25 -9.39 -0.47
C GLY A 123 18.01 -10.28 -0.64
N LEU A 124 16.82 -9.68 -0.78
CA LEU A 124 15.56 -10.37 -0.98
C LEU A 124 15.13 -10.36 -2.45
N ALA A 125 14.31 -11.34 -2.83
CA ALA A 125 13.74 -11.39 -4.18
C ALA A 125 12.76 -10.22 -4.40
N PRO A 126 12.80 -9.55 -5.56
CA PRO A 126 11.81 -8.52 -5.91
C PRO A 126 10.43 -9.15 -6.15
N ILE A 127 9.38 -8.34 -5.96
CA ILE A 127 8.00 -8.74 -6.25
C ILE A 127 7.76 -8.65 -7.75
N LYS A 128 7.12 -9.68 -8.31
CA LYS A 128 6.50 -9.64 -9.63
C LYS A 128 5.13 -8.99 -9.48
N TRP A 129 5.12 -7.66 -9.56
CA TRP A 129 3.90 -6.84 -9.47
C TRP A 129 2.93 -7.16 -10.61
#